data_AF-A0A1I4QTG3-F1
#
_entry.id   AF-A0A1I4QTG3-F1
#
_cell.length_a   1.000
_cell.length_b   1.000
_cell.length_c   1.000
_cell.angle_alpha   90.00
_cell.angle_beta   90.00
_cell.angle_gamma   90.00
#
_symmetry.space_group_name_H-M   'P 1'
#
loop_
_entity.id
_entity.type
_entity.pdbx_description
1 polymer ?
#
loop_
_entity_poly.entity_id
_entity_poly.type
_entity_poly.pdbx_seq_one_letter_code
_entity_poly.pdbx_strand_id
1 'polypeptide(L)'
;MDLSQVFQYLGIKENTEFSQSEQMGLYPAFDFLIRAILHNDIRGIQMLDNSETGSLVNFPIGNQIVVLFYNPSGKKKLTNAFSEDMLKILCHFQYTDEPFPHSIYAMLVTESLAHGINLDPLKICESFDQFDLYLHEEAIYRTTLFCLMCKTAYDQSGESRLLDIALYIYDKYQLKPDASDSFEPFVLINRLQIRKRKGLQFGDVDIDRLYLHKKEAILADDFELLSCINVLLDNHVEAGISYRSLELEQKECIQTLPIFELYQMQISK
;
A
#
# COMPACT_ATOMS: atom_id res chain seq x y z
N MET A 1 -29.70 12.87 11.16
CA MET A 1 -30.27 11.58 10.70
C MET A 1 -29.61 11.19 9.38
N ASP A 2 -29.64 12.08 8.38
CA ASP A 2 -29.05 11.83 7.06
C ASP A 2 -27.53 11.59 7.08
N LEU A 3 -26.77 12.41 7.82
CA LEU A 3 -25.31 12.25 7.90
C LEU A 3 -24.90 10.93 8.59
N SER A 4 -25.61 10.52 9.64
CA SER A 4 -25.38 9.24 10.32
C SER A 4 -25.61 8.05 9.39
N GLN A 5 -26.66 8.11 8.57
CA GLN A 5 -26.94 7.09 7.55
C GLN A 5 -25.82 7.03 6.50
N VAL A 6 -25.31 8.19 6.06
CA VAL A 6 -24.17 8.28 5.13
C VAL A 6 -22.91 7.68 5.75
N PHE A 7 -22.59 8.00 7.00
CA PHE A 7 -21.40 7.47 7.68
C PHE A 7 -21.48 5.97 7.85
N GLN A 8 -22.63 5.44 8.28
CA GLN A 8 -22.86 4.01 8.36
C GLN A 8 -22.68 3.33 7.00
N TYR A 9 -23.24 3.92 5.93
CA TYR A 9 -23.10 3.39 4.58
C TYR A 9 -21.64 3.39 4.09
N LEU A 10 -20.88 4.41 4.48
CA LEU A 10 -19.47 4.56 4.12
C LEU A 10 -18.50 3.82 5.03
N GLY A 11 -18.98 3.14 6.07
CA GLY A 11 -18.12 2.45 7.05
C GLY A 11 -17.32 3.40 7.95
N ILE A 12 -17.79 4.64 8.10
CA ILE A 12 -17.15 5.65 8.96
C ILE A 12 -17.66 5.47 10.39
N LYS A 13 -16.75 5.40 11.36
CA LYS A 13 -17.11 5.25 12.78
C LYS A 13 -17.82 6.51 13.30
N GLU A 14 -18.87 6.34 14.09
CA GLU A 14 -19.68 7.46 14.61
C GLU A 14 -18.87 8.46 15.46
N ASN A 15 -17.82 7.99 16.12
CA ASN A 15 -16.94 8.80 16.96
C ASN A 15 -15.74 9.40 16.21
N THR A 16 -15.77 9.40 14.88
CA THR A 16 -14.70 10.02 14.09
C THR A 16 -14.72 11.53 14.28
N GLU A 17 -13.59 12.09 14.71
CA GLU A 17 -13.44 13.53 14.87
C GLU A 17 -12.95 14.17 13.57
N PHE A 18 -13.62 15.26 13.19
CA PHE A 18 -13.30 16.07 12.01
C PHE A 18 -12.89 17.46 12.46
N SER A 19 -11.71 17.89 12.01
CA SER A 19 -11.23 19.25 12.21
C SER A 19 -11.28 20.02 10.89
N GLN A 20 -11.54 21.32 10.99
CA GLN A 20 -11.54 22.21 9.83
C GLN A 20 -10.15 22.20 9.17
N SER A 21 -10.10 22.07 7.84
CA SER A 21 -8.88 22.28 7.05
C SER A 21 -9.03 23.50 6.13
N GLU A 22 -7.91 23.93 5.56
CA GLU A 22 -7.86 25.06 4.63
C GLU A 22 -8.47 24.73 3.25
N GLN A 23 -8.54 23.44 2.87
CA GLN A 23 -8.93 23.02 1.52
C GLN A 23 -10.44 22.92 1.30
N MET A 24 -11.16 22.28 2.22
CA MET A 24 -12.62 22.11 2.11
C MET A 24 -13.27 22.23 3.49
N GLY A 25 -14.28 23.10 3.59
CA GLY A 25 -15.06 23.21 4.81
C GLY A 25 -15.88 21.96 5.10
N LEU A 26 -16.05 21.65 6.39
CA LEU A 26 -16.79 20.46 6.84
C LEU A 26 -18.23 20.44 6.30
N TYR A 27 -18.93 21.56 6.37
CA TYR A 27 -20.34 21.64 5.97
C TYR A 27 -20.53 21.37 4.46
N PRO A 28 -19.82 22.03 3.53
CA PRO A 28 -19.88 21.69 2.10
C PRO A 28 -19.54 20.22 1.81
N ALA A 29 -18.56 19.65 2.52
CA ALA A 29 -18.17 18.25 2.34
C ALA A 29 -19.30 17.29 2.76
N PHE A 30 -19.92 17.54 3.91
CA PHE A 30 -21.04 16.74 4.40
C PHE A 30 -22.28 16.88 3.53
N ASP A 31 -22.63 18.10 3.08
CA ASP A 31 -23.74 18.33 2.16
C ASP A 31 -23.54 17.56 0.85
N PHE A 32 -22.33 17.62 0.28
CA PHE A 32 -21.99 16.84 -0.91
C PHE A 32 -22.20 15.34 -0.69
N LEU A 33 -21.69 14.78 0.40
CA LEU A 33 -21.82 13.34 0.65
C LEU A 33 -23.28 12.92 0.85
N ILE A 34 -24.08 13.73 1.55
CA ILE A 34 -25.53 13.48 1.70
C ILE A 34 -26.20 13.43 0.32
N ARG A 35 -25.97 14.45 -0.52
CA ARG A 35 -26.53 14.50 -1.86
C ARG A 35 -26.05 13.35 -2.74
N ALA A 36 -24.77 13.05 -2.74
CA ALA A 36 -24.20 12.03 -3.61
C ALA A 36 -24.61 10.60 -3.18
N ILE A 37 -24.64 10.31 -1.88
CA ILE A 37 -24.90 8.95 -1.38
C ILE A 37 -26.40 8.66 -1.27
N LEU A 38 -27.21 9.62 -0.80
CA LEU A 38 -28.65 9.41 -0.61
C LEU A 38 -29.47 9.76 -1.85
N HIS A 39 -29.01 10.73 -2.66
CA HIS A 39 -29.76 11.25 -3.80
C HIS A 39 -29.06 11.02 -5.16
N ASN A 40 -27.89 10.39 -5.17
CA ASN A 40 -27.12 10.11 -6.40
C ASN A 40 -26.76 11.39 -7.19
N ASP A 41 -26.69 12.54 -6.52
CA ASP A 41 -26.35 13.83 -7.11
C ASP A 41 -24.87 14.15 -6.85
N ILE A 42 -24.05 13.93 -7.88
CA ILE A 42 -22.59 14.15 -7.85
C ILE A 42 -22.17 15.53 -8.39
N ARG A 43 -23.12 16.39 -8.75
CA ARG A 43 -22.81 17.71 -9.34
C ARG A 43 -21.96 18.54 -8.38
N GLY A 44 -20.93 19.19 -8.93
CA GLY A 44 -20.06 20.12 -8.20
C GLY A 44 -18.66 19.59 -7.91
N ILE A 45 -18.31 18.38 -8.38
CA ILE A 45 -16.94 17.86 -8.37
C ILE A 45 -16.47 17.64 -9.80
N GLN A 46 -15.66 18.59 -10.30
CA GLN A 46 -15.16 18.59 -11.68
C GLN A 46 -14.39 17.31 -12.06
N MET A 47 -13.76 16.63 -11.08
CA MET A 47 -13.03 15.38 -11.34
C MET A 47 -13.93 14.18 -11.63
N LEU A 48 -15.19 14.19 -11.20
CA LEU A 48 -16.12 13.06 -11.39
C LEU A 48 -16.99 13.24 -12.63
N ASP A 49 -17.28 14.49 -13.00
CA ASP A 49 -18.28 14.84 -14.01
C ASP A 49 -17.91 14.38 -15.45
N ASN A 50 -16.65 13.99 -15.71
CA ASN A 50 -16.17 13.59 -17.05
C ASN A 50 -15.45 12.22 -17.11
N SER A 51 -15.40 11.45 -16.02
CA SER A 51 -14.73 10.13 -16.08
C SER A 51 -15.68 9.08 -16.64
N GLU A 52 -15.25 8.42 -17.73
CA GLU A 52 -15.97 7.30 -18.35
C GLU A 52 -15.65 5.96 -17.67
N THR A 53 -14.62 5.92 -16.82
CA THR A 53 -14.14 4.71 -16.15
C THR A 53 -14.34 4.78 -14.65
N GLY A 54 -14.54 3.60 -14.05
CA GLY A 54 -14.61 3.44 -12.60
C GLY A 54 -13.26 3.73 -11.95
N SER A 55 -13.27 4.39 -10.79
CA SER A 55 -12.03 4.84 -10.13
C SER A 55 -12.19 4.95 -8.61
N LEU A 56 -11.06 4.82 -7.90
CA LEU A 56 -10.96 5.15 -6.48
C LEU A 56 -10.70 6.65 -6.32
N VAL A 57 -11.40 7.26 -5.37
CA VAL A 57 -11.43 8.71 -5.18
C VAL A 57 -11.19 9.02 -3.71
N ASN A 58 -10.17 9.84 -3.43
CA ASN A 58 -9.95 10.40 -2.10
C ASN A 58 -10.80 11.65 -1.96
N PHE A 59 -11.86 11.56 -1.14
CA PHE A 59 -12.72 12.70 -0.85
C PHE A 59 -12.33 13.32 0.49
N PRO A 60 -11.75 14.53 0.51
CA PRO A 60 -11.34 15.18 1.75
C PRO A 60 -12.56 15.73 2.51
N ILE A 61 -12.56 15.55 3.83
CA ILE A 61 -13.51 16.15 4.76
C ILE A 61 -12.73 16.78 5.91
N GLY A 62 -12.51 18.09 5.85
CA GLY A 62 -11.64 18.74 6.82
C GLY A 62 -10.24 18.15 6.76
N ASN A 63 -9.74 17.63 7.89
CA ASN A 63 -8.44 16.95 8.01
C ASN A 63 -8.47 15.44 7.74
N GLN A 64 -9.62 14.88 7.33
CA GLN A 64 -9.79 13.45 7.11
C GLN A 64 -10.01 13.12 5.62
N ILE A 65 -9.77 11.87 5.23
CA ILE A 65 -10.05 11.38 3.88
C ILE A 65 -11.03 10.22 3.93
N VAL A 66 -12.08 10.29 3.10
CA VAL A 66 -12.95 9.16 2.81
C VAL A 66 -12.62 8.63 1.42
N VAL A 67 -12.33 7.33 1.34
CA VAL A 67 -12.04 6.68 0.05
C VAL A 67 -13.34 6.15 -0.54
N LEU A 68 -13.69 6.66 -1.71
CA LEU A 68 -14.91 6.31 -2.43
C LEU A 68 -14.57 5.56 -3.72
N PHE A 69 -15.49 4.71 -4.17
CA PHE A 69 -15.45 4.19 -5.53
C PHE A 69 -16.49 4.89 -6.39
N TYR A 70 -16.03 5.51 -7.47
CA TYR A 70 -16.86 6.11 -8.50
C TYR A 70 -17.19 5.10 -9.59
N ASN A 71 -18.49 4.92 -9.87
CA ASN A 71 -19.01 4.08 -10.94
C ASN A 71 -19.89 4.91 -11.89
N PRO A 72 -19.34 5.38 -13.03
CA PRO A 72 -20.09 6.23 -13.97
C PRO A 72 -21.26 5.51 -14.64
N SER A 73 -21.26 4.18 -14.72
CA SER A 73 -22.34 3.40 -15.33
C SER A 73 -23.31 2.80 -14.30
N GLY A 74 -22.96 2.87 -13.01
CA GLY A 74 -23.73 2.29 -11.92
C GLY A 74 -25.02 3.05 -11.59
N LYS A 75 -25.98 2.32 -10.99
CA LYS A 75 -27.18 2.93 -10.38
C LYS A 75 -26.80 3.87 -9.24
N LYS A 76 -25.82 3.49 -8.43
CA LYS A 76 -25.15 4.37 -7.47
C LYS A 76 -23.82 4.83 -8.08
N LYS A 77 -23.62 6.14 -8.15
CA LYS A 77 -22.40 6.74 -8.69
C LYS A 77 -21.25 6.68 -7.71
N LEU A 78 -21.50 6.92 -6.43
CA LEU A 78 -20.49 6.84 -5.37
C LEU A 78 -20.87 5.75 -4.37
N THR A 79 -19.88 4.96 -4.00
CA THR A 79 -20.01 3.87 -3.04
C THR A 79 -18.80 3.83 -2.11
N ASN A 80 -18.93 3.15 -0.97
CA ASN A 80 -17.79 2.85 -0.12
C ASN A 80 -16.77 2.01 -0.89
N ALA A 81 -15.53 2.49 -0.98
CA ALA A 81 -14.43 1.75 -1.61
C ALA A 81 -14.11 0.43 -0.91
N PHE A 82 -14.56 0.23 0.33
CA PHE A 82 -14.32 -0.97 1.12
C PHE A 82 -15.61 -1.77 1.38
N SER A 83 -16.57 -1.71 0.46
CA SER A 83 -17.79 -2.52 0.52
C SER A 83 -17.61 -3.92 -0.08
N GLU A 84 -18.48 -4.86 0.29
CA GLU A 84 -18.53 -6.23 -0.28
C GLU A 84 -18.60 -6.25 -1.81
N ASP A 85 -19.27 -5.27 -2.42
CA ASP A 85 -19.41 -5.21 -3.88
C ASP A 85 -18.07 -4.94 -4.58
N MET A 86 -17.10 -4.36 -3.88
CA MET A 86 -15.77 -4.09 -4.44
C MET A 86 -14.97 -5.38 -4.64
N LEU A 87 -15.26 -6.42 -3.85
CA LEU A 87 -14.68 -7.76 -4.04
C LEU A 87 -15.15 -8.42 -5.33
N LYS A 88 -16.18 -7.91 -5.99
CA LYS A 88 -16.69 -8.44 -7.26
C LYS A 88 -16.10 -7.73 -8.48
N ILE A 89 -15.33 -6.66 -8.25
CA ILE A 89 -14.73 -5.88 -9.33
C ILE A 89 -13.42 -6.54 -9.75
N LEU A 90 -13.37 -7.03 -10.99
CA LEU A 90 -12.16 -7.50 -11.63
C LEU A 90 -11.40 -6.32 -12.23
N CYS A 91 -10.32 -5.90 -11.58
CA CYS A 91 -9.40 -4.93 -12.15
C CYS A 91 -8.36 -5.66 -13.00
N HIS A 92 -8.08 -5.14 -14.20
CA HIS A 92 -7.03 -5.65 -15.07
C HIS A 92 -5.95 -4.59 -15.22
N PHE A 93 -4.71 -4.95 -14.94
CA PHE A 93 -3.55 -4.10 -15.17
C PHE A 93 -2.90 -4.48 -16.48
N GLN A 94 -2.43 -3.47 -17.21
CA GLN A 94 -1.74 -3.64 -18.49
C GLN A 94 -0.40 -2.92 -18.41
N TYR A 95 0.68 -3.71 -18.30
CA TYR A 95 2.06 -3.24 -18.41
C TYR A 95 2.71 -3.72 -19.71
N THR A 96 2.25 -4.88 -20.21
CA THR A 96 2.64 -5.52 -21.47
C THR A 96 1.40 -5.77 -22.34
N ASP A 97 1.52 -6.57 -23.40
CA ASP A 97 0.41 -6.84 -24.33
C ASP A 97 -0.73 -7.65 -23.71
N GLU A 98 -0.46 -8.44 -22.66
CA GLU A 98 -1.46 -9.26 -21.98
C GLU A 98 -1.89 -8.64 -20.64
N PRO A 99 -3.17 -8.25 -20.49
CA PRO A 99 -3.68 -7.74 -19.23
C PRO A 99 -3.79 -8.87 -18.20
N PHE A 100 -3.46 -8.57 -16.94
CA PHE A 100 -3.60 -9.53 -15.84
C PHE A 100 -4.57 -9.05 -14.77
N PRO A 101 -5.35 -9.95 -14.16
CA PRO A 101 -6.26 -9.59 -13.08
C PRO A 101 -5.47 -9.23 -11.82
N HIS A 102 -5.98 -8.24 -11.09
CA HIS A 102 -5.43 -7.88 -9.80
C HIS A 102 -6.49 -7.20 -8.91
N SER A 103 -6.14 -7.00 -7.65
CA SER A 103 -6.96 -6.30 -6.65
C SER A 103 -7.11 -4.84 -7.05
N ILE A 104 -8.35 -4.34 -7.00
CA ILE A 104 -8.65 -2.91 -7.18
C ILE A 104 -7.89 -2.03 -6.18
N TYR A 105 -7.59 -2.54 -4.98
CA TYR A 105 -6.86 -1.80 -3.97
C TYR A 105 -5.39 -1.60 -4.32
N ALA A 106 -4.85 -2.31 -5.29
CA ALA A 106 -3.55 -1.98 -5.86
C ALA A 106 -3.55 -0.61 -6.56
N MET A 107 -4.71 0.03 -6.80
CA MET A 107 -4.83 1.40 -7.30
C MET A 107 -4.89 2.47 -6.20
N LEU A 108 -4.94 2.08 -4.92
CA LEU A 108 -4.89 3.06 -3.82
C LEU A 108 -3.57 3.82 -3.86
N VAL A 109 -3.59 5.04 -3.31
CA VAL A 109 -2.38 5.85 -3.10
C VAL A 109 -2.00 5.87 -1.62
N THR A 110 -0.75 6.22 -1.31
CA THR A 110 -0.24 6.28 0.08
C THR A 110 -1.13 7.12 0.98
N GLU A 111 -1.61 8.26 0.49
CA GLU A 111 -2.54 9.15 1.19
C GLU A 111 -3.83 8.43 1.61
N SER A 112 -4.41 7.60 0.72
CA SER A 112 -5.62 6.83 1.00
C SER A 112 -5.38 5.81 2.10
N LEU A 113 -4.22 5.17 2.10
CA LEU A 113 -3.84 4.15 3.07
C LEU A 113 -3.53 4.77 4.44
N ALA A 114 -2.83 5.91 4.46
CA ALA A 114 -2.40 6.57 5.68
C ALA A 114 -3.56 7.29 6.41
N HIS A 115 -4.51 7.86 5.66
CA HIS A 115 -5.50 8.79 6.22
C HIS A 115 -6.96 8.43 5.89
N GLY A 116 -7.19 7.29 5.21
CA GLY A 116 -8.53 6.81 4.88
C GLY A 116 -9.32 6.37 6.12
N ILE A 117 -10.31 7.16 6.54
CA ILE A 117 -11.09 6.88 7.76
C ILE A 117 -12.04 5.69 7.64
N ASN A 118 -12.36 5.29 6.40
CA ASN A 118 -13.18 4.13 6.10
C ASN A 118 -12.36 2.91 5.62
N LEU A 119 -11.04 2.92 5.81
CA LEU A 119 -10.18 1.81 5.44
C LEU A 119 -10.56 0.53 6.19
N ASP A 120 -10.79 -0.54 5.45
CA ASP A 120 -11.09 -1.87 5.97
C ASP A 120 -9.97 -2.86 5.57
N PRO A 121 -9.07 -3.22 6.50
CA PRO A 121 -8.00 -4.17 6.24
C PRO A 121 -8.48 -5.54 5.79
N LEU A 122 -9.64 -6.01 6.29
CA LEU A 122 -10.15 -7.33 5.95
C LEU A 122 -10.57 -7.37 4.47
N LYS A 123 -11.26 -6.34 3.99
CA LYS A 123 -11.65 -6.26 2.56
C LYS A 123 -10.45 -6.14 1.66
N ILE A 124 -9.41 -5.43 2.11
CA ILE A 124 -8.15 -5.36 1.36
C ILE A 124 -7.52 -6.75 1.27
N CYS A 125 -7.36 -7.47 2.38
CA CYS A 125 -6.80 -8.82 2.36
C CYS A 125 -7.61 -9.78 1.48
N GLU A 126 -8.94 -9.80 1.65
CA GLU A 126 -9.85 -10.67 0.89
C GLU A 126 -9.78 -10.42 -0.62
N SER A 127 -9.55 -9.19 -1.07
CA SER A 127 -9.45 -8.92 -2.51
C SER A 127 -8.18 -9.50 -3.14
N PHE A 128 -7.10 -9.66 -2.36
CA PHE A 128 -5.86 -10.32 -2.79
C PHE A 128 -5.93 -11.86 -2.67
N ASP A 129 -7.06 -12.42 -2.22
CA ASP A 129 -7.29 -13.88 -2.21
C ASP A 129 -7.80 -14.43 -3.55
N GLN A 130 -8.18 -13.55 -4.47
CA GLN A 130 -8.93 -13.93 -5.66
C GLN A 130 -8.07 -14.37 -6.86
N PHE A 131 -6.75 -14.20 -6.78
CA PHE A 131 -5.81 -14.50 -7.86
C PHE A 131 -4.43 -14.84 -7.28
N ASP A 132 -3.59 -15.48 -8.10
CA ASP A 132 -2.21 -15.81 -7.73
C ASP A 132 -1.31 -14.58 -7.93
N LEU A 133 -0.91 -13.97 -6.82
CA LEU A 133 -0.09 -12.75 -6.77
C LEU A 133 1.32 -12.96 -7.32
N TYR A 134 1.76 -14.21 -7.38
CA TYR A 134 3.14 -14.59 -7.69
C TYR A 134 3.21 -15.49 -8.93
N LEU A 135 2.22 -15.35 -9.82
CA LEU A 135 2.14 -16.12 -11.06
C LEU A 135 3.15 -15.64 -12.12
N HIS A 136 3.32 -14.33 -12.28
CA HIS A 136 4.21 -13.72 -13.27
C HIS A 136 4.77 -12.38 -12.74
N GLU A 137 5.87 -11.90 -13.35
CA GLU A 137 6.69 -10.81 -12.81
C GLU A 137 5.92 -9.51 -12.61
N GLU A 138 4.98 -9.16 -13.50
CA GLU A 138 4.20 -7.93 -13.41
C GLU A 138 3.22 -7.95 -12.24
N ALA A 139 2.61 -9.11 -11.93
CA ALA A 139 1.76 -9.27 -10.74
C ALA A 139 2.59 -9.17 -9.45
N ILE A 140 3.80 -9.75 -9.45
CA ILE A 140 4.74 -9.66 -8.33
C ILE A 140 5.15 -8.21 -8.09
N TYR A 141 5.51 -7.50 -9.16
CA TYR A 141 5.88 -6.09 -9.12
C TYR A 141 4.75 -5.24 -8.56
N ARG A 142 3.52 -5.39 -9.11
CA ARG A 142 2.36 -4.62 -8.66
C ARG A 142 2.01 -4.90 -7.19
N THR A 143 2.06 -6.17 -6.78
CA THR A 143 1.85 -6.59 -5.40
C THR A 143 2.91 -5.99 -4.47
N THR A 144 4.17 -5.99 -4.91
CA THR A 144 5.29 -5.44 -4.15
C THR A 144 5.18 -3.93 -3.97
N LEU A 145 4.81 -3.20 -5.03
CA LEU A 145 4.54 -1.76 -4.94
C LEU A 145 3.45 -1.44 -3.91
N PHE A 146 2.33 -2.16 -3.96
CA PHE A 146 1.25 -1.98 -2.98
C PHE A 146 1.74 -2.21 -1.54
N CYS A 147 2.54 -3.26 -1.31
CA CYS A 147 3.08 -3.56 0.02
C CYS A 147 4.10 -2.51 0.48
N LEU A 148 4.91 -1.94 -0.43
CA LEU A 148 5.80 -0.82 -0.13
C LEU A 148 5.00 0.41 0.28
N MET A 149 3.90 0.71 -0.42
CA MET A 149 3.01 1.82 -0.08
C MET A 149 2.36 1.65 1.29
N CYS A 150 1.99 0.42 1.67
CA CYS A 150 1.50 0.13 3.02
C CYS A 150 2.54 0.48 4.10
N LYS A 151 3.82 0.17 3.88
CA LYS A 151 4.90 0.53 4.80
C LYS A 151 5.11 2.05 4.86
N THR A 152 5.14 2.73 3.72
CA THR A 152 5.25 4.20 3.69
C THR A 152 4.07 4.85 4.42
N ALA A 153 2.84 4.38 4.18
CA ALA A 153 1.65 4.88 4.84
C ALA A 153 1.66 4.60 6.35
N TYR A 154 2.23 3.47 6.79
CA TYR A 154 2.49 3.21 8.21
C TYR A 154 3.49 4.21 8.79
N ASP A 155 4.62 4.46 8.11
CA ASP A 155 5.64 5.40 8.57
C ASP A 155 5.07 6.83 8.71
N GLN A 156 4.03 7.19 7.93
CA GLN A 156 3.31 8.46 8.02
C GLN A 156 2.23 8.53 9.12
N SER A 157 1.45 7.46 9.30
CA SER A 157 0.24 7.46 10.13
C SER A 157 0.37 6.74 11.48
N GLY A 158 1.34 5.83 11.60
CA GLY A 158 1.45 4.89 12.72
C GLY A 158 0.40 3.78 12.73
N GLU A 159 -0.44 3.65 11.68
CA GLU A 159 -1.52 2.65 11.63
C GLU A 159 -0.97 1.24 11.40
N SER A 160 -0.85 0.46 12.49
CA SER A 160 -0.22 -0.86 12.47
C SER A 160 -0.95 -1.88 11.57
N ARG A 161 -2.25 -1.71 11.34
CA ARG A 161 -3.03 -2.59 10.45
C ARG A 161 -2.49 -2.59 9.01
N LEU A 162 -1.82 -1.52 8.57
CA LEU A 162 -1.17 -1.46 7.25
C LEU A 162 0.00 -2.45 7.13
N LEU A 163 0.75 -2.63 8.21
CA LEU A 163 1.81 -3.63 8.26
C LEU A 163 1.25 -5.06 8.26
N ASP A 164 0.09 -5.26 8.90
CA ASP A 164 -0.60 -6.55 8.89
C ASP A 164 -1.08 -6.93 7.49
N ILE A 165 -1.66 -5.98 6.74
CA ILE A 165 -2.05 -6.18 5.33
C ILE A 165 -0.86 -6.59 4.48
N ALA A 166 0.24 -5.82 4.54
CA ALA A 166 1.42 -6.12 3.73
C ALA A 166 2.03 -7.49 4.09
N LEU A 167 2.07 -7.83 5.39
CA LEU A 167 2.58 -9.12 5.84
C LEU A 167 1.68 -10.27 5.38
N TYR A 168 0.35 -10.12 5.48
CA TYR A 168 -0.62 -11.10 4.98
C TYR A 168 -0.40 -11.40 3.50
N ILE A 169 -0.18 -10.35 2.69
CA ILE A 169 0.09 -10.49 1.27
C ILE A 169 1.40 -11.23 1.02
N TYR A 170 2.50 -10.83 1.68
CA TYR A 170 3.79 -11.50 1.51
C TYR A 170 3.81 -12.94 2.04
N ASP A 171 3.00 -13.28 3.03
CA ASP A 171 2.93 -14.65 3.56
C ASP A 171 2.26 -15.64 2.59
N LYS A 172 1.59 -15.14 1.55
CA LYS A 172 1.10 -15.96 0.42
C LYS A 172 2.21 -16.37 -0.54
N TYR A 173 3.37 -15.73 -0.48
CA TYR A 173 4.49 -16.11 -1.33
C TYR A 173 4.99 -17.51 -0.95
N GLN A 174 4.85 -18.45 -1.89
CA GLN A 174 5.32 -19.81 -1.73
C GLN A 174 6.59 -19.98 -2.56
N LEU A 175 7.71 -20.25 -1.87
CA LEU A 175 8.93 -20.73 -2.52
C LEU A 175 8.60 -22.02 -3.28
N LYS A 176 8.66 -21.97 -4.61
CA LYS A 176 8.59 -23.18 -5.42
C LYS A 176 9.95 -23.89 -5.32
N PRO A 177 10.03 -25.16 -4.85
CA PRO A 177 11.29 -25.84 -4.55
C PRO A 177 12.31 -25.92 -5.70
N ASP A 178 11.83 -25.81 -6.95
CA ASP A 178 12.64 -26.03 -8.15
C ASP A 178 12.80 -24.76 -9.04
N ALA A 179 12.35 -23.60 -8.55
CA ALA A 179 12.51 -22.33 -9.27
C ALA A 179 13.68 -21.55 -8.68
N SER A 180 14.64 -21.14 -9.52
CA SER A 180 15.53 -20.02 -9.18
C SER A 180 14.66 -18.77 -9.14
N ASP A 181 14.05 -18.49 -8.00
CA ASP A 181 13.13 -17.37 -7.89
C ASP A 181 13.92 -16.10 -7.57
N SER A 182 14.14 -15.28 -8.60
CA SER A 182 14.81 -13.98 -8.49
C SER A 182 14.11 -13.03 -7.51
N PHE A 183 12.84 -13.30 -7.15
CA PHE A 183 12.05 -12.43 -6.26
C PHE A 183 12.19 -12.78 -4.78
N GLU A 184 12.71 -13.96 -4.42
CA GLU A 184 12.82 -14.41 -3.03
C GLU A 184 13.52 -13.38 -2.13
N PRO A 185 14.71 -12.83 -2.50
CA PRO A 185 15.42 -11.92 -1.61
C PRO A 185 14.62 -10.65 -1.33
N PHE A 186 13.88 -10.15 -2.33
CA PHE A 186 13.02 -8.97 -2.19
C PHE A 186 11.83 -9.24 -1.27
N VAL A 187 11.18 -10.40 -1.40
CA VAL A 187 10.07 -10.78 -0.52
C VAL A 187 10.58 -10.94 0.91
N LEU A 188 11.71 -11.63 1.11
CA LEU A 188 12.34 -11.80 2.42
C LEU A 188 12.65 -10.44 3.06
N ILE A 189 13.37 -9.57 2.36
CA ILE A 189 13.75 -8.23 2.84
C ILE A 189 12.50 -7.44 3.23
N ASN A 190 11.47 -7.44 2.40
CA ASN A 190 10.26 -6.70 2.67
C ASN A 190 9.47 -7.23 3.88
N ARG A 191 9.44 -8.56 4.09
CA ARG A 191 8.84 -9.17 5.31
C ARG A 191 9.61 -8.79 6.56
N LEU A 192 10.94 -8.84 6.50
CA LEU A 192 11.80 -8.51 7.64
C LEU A 192 11.76 -7.01 7.98
N GLN A 193 11.62 -6.13 6.99
CA GLN A 193 11.34 -4.71 7.22
C GLN A 193 10.05 -4.48 8.03
N ILE A 194 9.00 -5.27 7.75
CA ILE A 194 7.74 -5.20 8.50
C ILE A 194 7.96 -5.68 9.94
N ARG A 195 8.62 -6.82 10.13
CA ARG A 195 8.94 -7.34 11.47
C ARG A 195 9.74 -6.35 12.30
N LYS A 196 10.75 -5.70 11.69
CA LYS A 196 11.58 -4.69 12.33
C LYS A 196 10.77 -3.48 12.80
N ARG A 197 9.87 -2.96 11.96
CA ARG A 197 8.93 -1.87 12.33
C ARG A 197 8.00 -2.24 13.49
N LYS A 198 7.58 -3.50 13.55
CA LYS A 198 6.76 -4.03 14.66
C LYS A 198 7.58 -4.33 15.93
N GLY A 199 8.89 -4.04 15.94
CA GLY A 199 9.77 -4.34 17.08
C GLY A 199 10.01 -5.83 17.30
N LEU A 200 9.75 -6.67 16.30
CA LEU A 200 9.94 -8.12 16.39
C LEU A 200 11.40 -8.48 16.09
N GLN A 201 11.97 -9.37 16.89
CA GLN A 201 13.30 -9.91 16.64
C GLN A 201 13.27 -10.93 15.49
N PHE A 202 14.36 -10.99 14.74
CA PHE A 202 14.56 -11.99 13.71
C PHE A 202 14.98 -13.32 14.35
N GLY A 203 14.45 -14.42 13.86
CA GLY A 203 14.91 -15.75 14.26
C GLY A 203 16.20 -16.13 13.54
N ASP A 204 16.89 -17.16 14.06
CA ASP A 204 18.15 -17.65 13.47
C ASP A 204 18.00 -17.99 11.97
N VAL A 205 16.88 -18.60 11.58
CA VAL A 205 16.57 -18.94 10.19
C VAL A 205 16.51 -17.70 9.28
N ASP A 206 15.94 -16.60 9.76
CA ASP A 206 15.86 -15.36 8.97
C ASP A 206 17.25 -14.74 8.81
N ILE A 207 18.05 -14.76 9.88
CA ILE A 207 19.42 -14.24 9.90
C ILE A 207 20.32 -15.05 8.96
N ASP A 208 20.24 -16.38 9.02
CA ASP A 208 21.00 -17.29 8.15
C ASP A 208 20.67 -17.04 6.67
N ARG A 209 19.39 -16.84 6.34
CA ARG A 209 18.97 -16.49 4.97
C ARG A 209 19.52 -15.13 4.53
N LEU A 210 19.49 -14.12 5.39
CA LEU A 210 20.09 -12.82 5.09
C LEU A 210 21.60 -12.95 4.81
N TYR A 211 22.33 -13.78 5.57
CA TYR A 211 23.75 -14.02 5.30
C TYR A 211 24.00 -14.78 3.99
N LEU A 212 23.12 -15.72 3.63
CA LEU A 212 23.20 -16.42 2.34
C LEU A 212 23.05 -15.42 1.18
N HIS A 213 21.98 -14.63 1.18
CA HIS A 213 21.76 -13.62 0.14
C HIS A 213 22.82 -12.52 0.15
N LYS A 214 23.35 -12.16 1.32
CA LYS A 214 24.48 -11.24 1.42
C LYS A 214 25.70 -11.76 0.66
N LYS A 215 26.02 -13.05 0.81
CA LYS A 215 27.12 -13.68 0.10
C LYS A 215 26.89 -13.70 -1.42
N GLU A 216 25.67 -14.02 -1.85
CA GLU A 216 25.27 -13.99 -3.26
C GLU A 216 25.37 -12.57 -3.84
N ALA A 217 24.86 -11.57 -3.13
CA ALA A 217 24.94 -10.16 -3.53
C ALA A 217 26.39 -9.69 -3.70
N ILE A 218 27.29 -10.09 -2.79
CA ILE A 218 28.73 -9.78 -2.90
C ILE A 218 29.35 -10.41 -4.15
N LEU A 219 28.98 -11.65 -4.49
CA LEU A 219 29.51 -12.34 -5.68
C LEU A 219 28.98 -11.73 -6.99
N ALA A 220 27.80 -11.11 -6.94
CA ALA A 220 27.15 -10.47 -8.08
C ALA A 220 27.44 -8.97 -8.20
N ASP A 221 28.22 -8.39 -7.27
CA ASP A 221 28.40 -6.93 -7.12
C ASP A 221 27.06 -6.17 -7.00
N ASP A 222 26.04 -6.79 -6.38
CA ASP A 222 24.73 -6.20 -6.15
C ASP A 222 24.73 -5.36 -4.86
N PHE A 223 25.18 -4.11 -5.02
CA PHE A 223 25.26 -3.16 -3.91
C PHE A 223 23.89 -2.71 -3.37
N GLU A 224 22.82 -2.79 -4.17
CA GLU A 224 21.47 -2.41 -3.73
C GLU A 224 20.94 -3.42 -2.72
N LEU A 225 21.01 -4.71 -3.10
CA LEU A 225 20.61 -5.81 -2.24
C LEU A 225 21.49 -5.86 -0.98
N LEU A 226 22.80 -5.69 -1.15
CA LEU A 226 23.75 -5.67 -0.04
C LEU A 226 23.47 -4.53 0.95
N SER A 227 23.13 -3.33 0.45
CA SER A 227 22.75 -2.21 1.29
C SER A 227 21.50 -2.54 2.11
N CYS A 228 20.44 -3.05 1.46
CA CYS A 228 19.19 -3.42 2.12
C CYS A 228 19.39 -4.50 3.21
N ILE A 229 20.17 -5.54 2.92
CA ILE A 229 20.46 -6.61 3.87
C ILE A 229 21.22 -6.08 5.09
N ASN A 230 22.23 -5.24 4.87
CA ASN A 230 23.02 -4.69 5.97
C ASN A 230 22.21 -3.74 6.88
N VAL A 231 21.25 -3.00 6.33
CA VAL A 231 20.26 -2.23 7.13
C VAL A 231 19.45 -3.17 8.01
N LEU A 232 18.98 -4.31 7.49
CA LEU A 232 18.22 -5.28 8.29
C LEU A 232 19.07 -5.91 9.40
N LEU A 233 20.33 -6.23 9.12
CA LEU A 233 21.29 -6.78 10.08
C LEU A 233 21.88 -5.76 11.07
N ASP A 234 21.43 -4.50 11.04
CA ASP A 234 21.98 -3.40 11.87
C ASP A 234 23.50 -3.17 11.68
N ASN A 235 24.04 -3.60 10.54
CA ASN A 235 25.44 -3.39 10.18
C ASN A 235 25.59 -2.06 9.41
N HIS A 236 25.49 -0.96 10.15
CA HIS A 236 25.51 0.40 9.61
C HIS A 236 26.78 0.73 8.80
N VAL A 237 27.94 0.18 9.20
CA VAL A 237 29.21 0.41 8.49
C VAL A 237 29.14 -0.16 7.10
N GLU A 238 28.75 -1.43 6.97
CA GLU A 238 28.64 -2.07 5.66
C GLU A 238 27.48 -1.53 4.84
N ALA A 239 26.33 -1.24 5.46
CA ALA A 239 25.20 -0.59 4.79
C ALA A 239 25.63 0.73 4.14
N GLY A 240 26.40 1.54 4.85
CA GLY A 240 26.94 2.80 4.34
C GLY A 240 28.01 2.63 3.26
N ILE A 241 28.84 1.59 3.33
CA ILE A 241 29.81 1.27 2.27
C ILE A 241 29.05 0.89 0.99
N SER A 242 28.14 -0.07 1.06
CA SER A 242 27.35 -0.53 -0.09
C SER A 242 26.51 0.60 -0.69
N TYR A 243 25.84 1.40 0.15
CA TYR A 243 25.06 2.55 -0.31
C TYR A 243 25.92 3.59 -1.05
N ARG A 244 27.15 3.85 -0.58
CA ARG A 244 28.05 4.80 -1.25
C ARG A 244 28.52 4.30 -2.62
N SER A 245 28.65 2.99 -2.79
CA SER A 245 29.04 2.34 -4.05
C SER A 245 27.96 2.39 -5.12
N LEU A 246 26.72 2.77 -4.78
CA LEU A 246 25.63 2.91 -5.74
C LEU A 246 25.79 4.13 -6.65
N GLU A 247 25.28 4.02 -7.87
CA GLU A 247 25.11 5.15 -8.78
C GLU A 247 24.05 6.13 -8.28
N LEU A 248 24.06 7.35 -8.81
CA LEU A 248 23.13 8.41 -8.35
C LEU A 248 21.66 8.00 -8.50
N GLU A 249 21.29 7.44 -9.65
CA GLU A 249 19.91 7.01 -9.93
C GLU A 249 19.45 5.91 -8.96
N GLN A 250 20.35 4.99 -8.60
CA GLN A 250 20.07 3.92 -7.63
C GLN A 250 19.90 4.47 -6.22
N LYS A 251 20.72 5.46 -5.83
CA LYS A 251 20.57 6.17 -4.55
C LYS A 251 19.24 6.89 -4.47
N GLU A 252 18.88 7.63 -5.52
CA GLU A 252 17.60 8.33 -5.62
C GLU A 252 16.43 7.35 -5.51
N CYS A 253 16.51 6.20 -6.20
CA CYS A 253 15.52 5.13 -6.09
C CYS A 253 15.40 4.61 -4.65
N ILE A 254 16.49 4.17 -4.02
CA ILE A 254 16.48 3.64 -2.65
C ILE A 254 15.94 4.66 -1.65
N GLN A 255 16.25 5.95 -1.82
CA GLN A 255 15.73 7.02 -0.95
C GLN A 255 14.20 7.13 -0.97
N THR A 256 13.53 6.66 -2.03
CA THR A 256 12.06 6.60 -2.08
C THR A 256 11.48 5.37 -1.37
N LEU A 257 12.32 4.38 -1.04
CA LEU A 257 11.88 3.10 -0.48
C LEU A 257 11.84 3.13 1.05
N PRO A 258 10.87 2.45 1.68
CA PRO A 258 10.77 2.37 3.15
C PRO A 258 12.02 1.82 3.87
N ILE A 259 12.88 1.05 3.19
CA ILE A 259 14.13 0.54 3.80
C ILE A 259 15.07 1.70 4.19
N PHE A 260 15.02 2.82 3.47
CA PHE A 260 15.89 3.96 3.72
C PHE A 260 15.54 4.69 5.02
N GLU A 261 14.26 4.76 5.39
CA GLU A 261 13.82 5.27 6.69
C GLU A 261 14.46 4.48 7.84
N LEU A 262 14.55 3.14 7.71
CA LEU A 262 15.22 2.30 8.71
C LEU A 262 16.73 2.61 8.80
N TYR A 263 17.38 2.85 7.65
CA TYR A 263 18.79 3.26 7.62
C TYR A 263 19.00 4.61 8.31
N GLN A 264 18.14 5.61 8.02
CA GLN A 264 18.21 6.93 8.65
C GLN A 264 18.02 6.88 10.18
N MET A 265 17.11 6.04 10.66
CA MET A 265 16.89 5.81 12.09
C MET A 265 18.09 5.15 12.80
N GLN A 266 18.93 4.41 12.07
CA GLN A 266 20.13 3.77 12.62
C GLN A 266 21.30 4.73 12.73
N ILE A 267 21.51 5.60 11.73
CA ILE A 267 22.63 6.56 11.73
C ILE A 267 22.39 7.77 12.62
N SER A 268 21.15 7.99 13.05
CA SER A 268 20.75 9.09 13.95
C SER A 268 20.82 8.71 15.44
N LYS A 269 21.23 7.48 15.77
CA LYS A 269 21.45 6.96 17.14
C LYS A 269 22.93 7.03 17.51
#